data_AF-A0A2N1RDL6-F1
#
_entry.id   AF-A0A2N1RDL6-F1
#
_cell.length_a   1.000
_cell.length_b   1.000
_cell.length_c   1.000
_cell.angle_alpha   90.00
_cell.angle_beta   90.00
_cell.angle_gamma   90.00
#
_symmetry.space_group_name_H-M   'P 1'
#
loop_
_entity.id
_entity.type
_entity.pdbx_description
1 polymer ?
#
loop_
_entity_poly.entity_id
_entity_poly.type
_entity_poly.pdbx_seq_one_letter_code
_entity_poly.pdbx_strand_id
1 'polypeptide(L)'
;MKKNLWAVMVVVLVALVFMGCTSSKAVEEPKGPVIIGAEGQRQPDWVQATPKNADVHYETGYAKLSNKANSIKRANADAKEKISQWINTTVDSVVVNYTSDMGSGSDLQALEAYESISRQTSN
;
A
#
# COMPACT_ATOMS: atom_id res chain seq x y z
N MET A 1 33.17 -20.10 -41.36
CA MET A 1 32.62 -18.75 -41.12
C MET A 1 31.29 -18.77 -40.38
N LYS A 2 30.25 -19.50 -40.86
CA LYS A 2 28.92 -19.56 -40.20
C LYS A 2 28.93 -20.16 -38.78
N LYS A 3 29.73 -21.21 -38.53
CA LYS A 3 29.88 -21.86 -37.21
C LYS A 3 30.58 -20.97 -36.19
N ASN A 4 31.55 -20.18 -36.64
CA ASN A 4 32.27 -19.18 -35.84
C ASN A 4 31.34 -18.01 -35.50
N LEU A 5 30.53 -17.56 -36.46
CA LEU A 5 29.52 -16.53 -36.27
C LEU A 5 28.43 -16.97 -35.27
N TRP A 6 28.00 -18.23 -35.35
CA TRP A 6 27.01 -18.80 -34.43
C TRP A 6 27.57 -18.96 -33.02
N ALA A 7 28.82 -19.39 -32.88
CA ALA A 7 29.49 -19.46 -31.58
C ALA A 7 29.64 -18.08 -30.91
N VAL A 8 29.98 -17.04 -31.68
CA VAL A 8 30.06 -15.67 -31.17
C VAL A 8 28.68 -15.15 -30.74
N MET A 9 27.63 -15.44 -31.50
CA MET A 9 26.27 -15.01 -31.16
C MET A 9 25.76 -15.66 -29.87
N VAL A 10 26.06 -16.94 -29.64
CA VAL A 10 25.70 -17.64 -28.39
C VAL A 10 26.45 -17.07 -27.19
N VAL A 11 27.74 -16.74 -27.34
CA VAL A 11 28.54 -16.13 -26.27
C VAL A 11 28.04 -14.74 -25.89
N VAL A 12 27.63 -13.92 -26.86
CA VAL A 12 27.04 -12.60 -26.61
C VAL A 12 25.69 -12.71 -25.87
N LEU A 13 24.88 -13.70 -26.24
CA LEU A 13 23.57 -13.91 -25.62
C LEU A 13 23.69 -14.39 -24.17
N VAL A 14 24.67 -15.24 -23.87
CA VAL A 14 24.99 -15.68 -22.51
C VAL A 14 25.55 -14.51 -21.67
N ALA A 15 26.38 -13.64 -22.25
CA ALA A 15 26.90 -12.45 -21.55
C ALA A 15 25.79 -11.45 -21.15
N LEU A 16 24.76 -11.29 -22.00
CA LEU A 16 23.59 -10.45 -21.72
C LEU A 16 22.74 -10.98 -20.55
N VAL A 17 22.68 -12.31 -20.36
CA VAL A 17 21.97 -12.92 -19.21
C VAL A 17 22.70 -12.62 -17.89
N PHE A 18 24.03 -12.59 -17.90
CA PHE A 18 24.82 -12.29 -16.68
C PHE A 18 24.81 -10.80 -16.29
N MET A 19 24.50 -9.88 -17.21
CA MET A 19 24.34 -8.45 -16.90
C MET A 19 22.96 -8.09 -16.31
N GLY A 20 22.00 -9.02 -16.31
CA GLY A 20 20.63 -8.78 -15.83
C GLY A 20 20.42 -8.90 -14.31
N CYS A 21 21.42 -9.34 -13.53
CA CYS A 21 21.26 -9.66 -12.11
C CYS A 21 21.76 -8.58 -11.15
N THR A 22 21.67 -7.30 -11.53
CA THR A 22 21.82 -6.18 -10.58
C THR A 22 20.98 -4.98 -10.99
N SER A 23 19.68 -5.21 -11.20
CA SER A 23 18.70 -4.12 -11.09
C SER A 23 18.43 -3.83 -9.60
N SER A 24 19.49 -3.56 -8.84
CA SER A 24 19.37 -2.95 -7.53
C SER A 24 19.04 -1.49 -7.78
N LYS A 25 17.76 -1.12 -7.63
CA LYS A 25 17.39 0.30 -7.49
C LYS A 25 18.28 0.86 -6.40
N ALA A 26 19.23 1.72 -6.78
CA ALA A 26 19.93 2.57 -5.84
C ALA A 26 18.83 3.36 -5.13
N VAL A 27 18.60 3.01 -3.87
CA VAL A 27 17.79 3.81 -2.95
C VAL A 27 18.59 5.10 -2.81
N GLU A 28 18.21 6.13 -3.56
CA GLU A 28 18.74 7.47 -3.35
C GLU A 28 18.42 7.86 -1.91
N GLU A 29 19.44 8.03 -1.10
CA GLU A 29 19.33 8.59 0.24
C GLU A 29 18.66 9.97 0.12
N PRO A 30 17.60 10.25 0.89
CA PRO A 30 16.94 11.54 0.82
C PRO A 30 17.90 12.61 1.33
N LYS A 31 18.45 13.43 0.41
CA LYS A 31 19.17 14.67 0.69
C LYS A 31 18.20 15.74 1.19
N GLY A 32 17.58 15.50 2.33
CA GLY A 32 16.84 16.52 3.09
C GLY A 32 17.76 17.15 4.15
N PRO A 33 17.49 18.40 4.59
CA PRO A 33 18.19 18.97 5.73
C PRO A 33 18.06 18.04 6.93
N VAL A 34 19.18 17.67 7.55
CA VAL A 34 19.19 16.80 8.74
C VAL A 34 18.46 17.54 9.85
N ILE A 35 17.20 17.17 10.09
CA ILE A 35 16.41 17.72 11.19
C ILE A 35 16.97 17.07 12.45
N ILE A 36 17.87 17.80 13.11
CA ILE A 36 18.39 17.41 14.42
C ILE A 36 17.26 17.64 15.41
N GLY A 37 16.76 16.57 16.03
CA GLY A 37 15.74 16.68 17.07
C GLY A 37 16.22 17.54 18.22
N ALA A 38 15.32 17.96 19.11
CA ALA A 38 15.67 18.74 20.31
C ALA A 38 16.68 17.99 21.22
N GLU A 39 16.83 16.69 21.00
CA GLU A 39 17.76 15.77 21.66
C GLU A 39 19.14 15.65 20.99
N GLY A 40 19.43 16.41 19.94
CA GLY A 40 20.75 16.35 19.26
C GLY A 40 20.97 15.07 18.45
N GLN A 41 19.98 14.17 18.37
CA GLN A 41 20.03 12.96 17.57
C GLN A 41 19.39 13.19 16.20
N ARG A 42 20.00 12.60 15.17
CA ARG A 42 19.44 12.57 13.83
C ARG A 42 18.07 11.89 13.88
N GLN A 43 17.06 12.58 13.35
CA GLN A 43 15.74 12.01 13.18
C GLN A 43 15.83 10.75 12.29
N PRO A 44 15.26 9.60 12.70
CA PRO A 44 15.25 8.40 11.88
C PRO A 44 14.51 8.63 10.56
N ASP A 45 15.00 8.02 9.48
CA ASP A 45 14.45 8.26 8.14
C ASP A 45 12.98 7.81 8.01
N TRP A 46 12.55 6.79 8.77
CA TRP A 46 11.15 6.31 8.80
C TRP A 46 10.15 7.35 9.31
N VAL A 47 10.63 8.39 9.99
CA VAL A 47 9.77 9.47 10.48
C VAL A 47 9.33 10.34 9.29
N GLN A 48 10.25 10.67 8.38
CA GLN A 48 9.96 11.48 7.18
C GLN A 48 9.39 10.64 6.03
N ALA A 49 9.79 9.38 5.93
CA ALA A 49 9.30 8.44 4.94
C ALA A 49 8.72 7.22 5.66
N THR A 50 7.42 7.28 5.96
CA THR A 50 6.71 6.15 6.57
C THR A 50 6.87 4.90 5.68
N PRO A 51 7.40 3.79 6.21
CA PRO A 51 7.65 2.60 5.42
C PRO A 51 6.34 2.03 4.89
N LYS A 52 6.34 1.64 3.61
CA LYS A 52 5.20 0.99 2.98
C LYS A 52 5.44 -0.52 2.95
N ASN A 53 4.50 -1.27 3.51
CA ASN A 53 4.44 -2.72 3.40
C ASN A 53 3.05 -3.10 2.84
N ALA A 54 2.97 -4.20 2.08
CA ALA A 54 1.71 -4.72 1.57
C ALA A 54 0.83 -5.30 2.71
N ASP A 55 1.44 -5.86 3.75
CA ASP A 55 0.72 -6.57 4.81
C ASP A 55 0.44 -5.71 6.05
N VAL A 56 1.19 -4.62 6.22
CA VAL A 56 1.16 -3.79 7.43
C VAL A 56 1.09 -2.32 7.06
N HIS A 57 0.08 -1.63 7.61
CA HIS A 57 -0.06 -0.18 7.51
C HIS A 57 0.70 0.49 8.67
N TYR A 58 1.67 1.34 8.33
CA TYR A 58 2.42 2.15 9.28
C TYR A 58 1.96 3.59 9.19
N GLU A 59 1.92 4.27 10.34
CA GLU A 59 1.60 5.68 10.45
C GLU A 59 2.53 6.36 11.46
N THR A 60 2.86 7.62 11.21
CA THR A 60 3.70 8.43 12.12
C THR A 60 2.88 9.57 12.73
N GLY A 61 2.98 9.70 14.05
CA GLY A 61 2.28 10.72 14.82
C GLY A 61 3.22 11.84 15.26
N TYR A 62 2.71 13.06 15.29
CA TYR A 62 3.51 14.23 15.67
C TYR A 62 2.79 15.07 16.73
N ALA A 63 3.53 15.51 17.73
CA ALA A 63 3.03 16.47 18.70
C ALA A 63 4.15 17.27 19.34
N LYS A 64 3.89 18.55 19.60
CA LYS A 64 4.77 19.45 20.35
C LYS A 64 4.00 19.98 21.56
N LEU A 65 4.38 19.54 22.75
CA LEU A 65 3.83 19.97 24.03
C LEU A 65 4.95 20.42 24.97
N SER A 66 4.57 21.04 26.10
CA SER A 66 5.51 21.66 27.04
C SER A 66 6.52 20.70 27.68
N ASN A 67 6.21 19.40 27.76
CA ASN A 67 7.16 18.39 28.19
C ASN A 67 7.23 17.23 27.18
N LYS A 68 8.35 16.48 27.23
CA LYS A 68 8.60 15.33 26.34
C LYS A 68 7.57 14.22 26.53
N ALA A 69 7.22 13.90 27.78
CA ALA A 69 6.28 12.81 28.09
C ALA A 69 4.88 13.03 27.51
N ASN A 70 4.36 14.25 27.60
CA ASN A 70 3.07 14.66 27.05
C ASN A 70 3.15 14.73 25.53
N SER A 71 4.25 15.24 24.98
CA SER A 71 4.48 15.23 23.52
C SER A 71 4.41 13.80 22.97
N ILE A 72 5.09 12.84 23.61
CA ILE A 72 5.03 11.42 23.21
C ILE A 72 3.61 10.87 23.33
N LYS A 73 2.91 11.15 24.45
CA LYS A 73 1.51 10.70 24.62
C LYS A 73 0.59 11.24 23.54
N ARG A 74 0.72 12.53 23.19
CA ARG A 74 -0.11 13.15 22.15
C ARG A 74 0.26 12.67 20.76
N ALA A 75 1.54 12.46 20.48
CA ALA A 75 2.00 11.87 19.22
C ALA A 75 1.48 10.43 19.05
N ASN A 76 1.48 9.63 20.12
CA ASN A 76 0.88 8.29 20.11
C ASN A 76 -0.64 8.33 19.87
N ALA A 77 -1.35 9.30 20.46
CA ALA A 77 -2.77 9.48 20.21
C ALA A 77 -3.04 9.92 18.75
N ASP A 78 -2.21 10.82 18.21
CA ASP A 78 -2.29 11.26 16.82
C ASP A 78 -2.06 10.11 15.82
N ALA A 79 -1.05 9.26 16.06
CA ALA A 79 -0.81 8.08 15.24
C ALA A 79 -2.00 7.10 15.27
N LYS A 80 -2.60 6.87 16.44
CA LYS A 80 -3.78 6.01 16.59
C LYS A 80 -5.00 6.57 15.87
N GLU A 81 -5.18 7.89 15.88
CA GLU A 81 -6.26 8.56 15.19
C GLU A 81 -6.13 8.38 13.66
N LYS A 82 -4.92 8.61 13.12
CA LYS A 82 -4.65 8.37 11.68
C LYS A 82 -4.93 6.93 11.25
N ILE A 83 -4.49 5.96 12.05
CA ILE A 83 -4.78 4.54 11.80
C ILE A 83 -6.30 4.28 11.83
N SER A 84 -7.02 4.84 12.79
CA SER A 84 -8.48 4.69 12.88
C SER A 84 -9.18 5.27 11.65
N GLN A 85 -8.74 6.43 11.17
CA GLN A 85 -9.25 7.05 9.94
C GLN A 85 -8.98 6.19 8.70
N TRP A 86 -7.78 5.61 8.60
CA TRP A 86 -7.44 4.68 7.52
C TRP A 86 -8.30 3.41 7.56
N ILE A 87 -8.55 2.83 8.74
CA ILE A 87 -9.43 1.66 8.89
C ILE A 87 -10.85 2.01 8.44
N ASN A 88 -11.41 3.12 8.92
CA ASN A 88 -12.78 3.53 8.58
C ASN A 88 -12.93 3.76 7.08
N THR A 89 -12.01 4.50 6.45
CA THR A 89 -12.04 4.72 5.00
C THR A 89 -11.89 3.43 4.19
N THR A 90 -11.06 2.50 4.67
CA THR A 90 -10.91 1.19 4.03
C THR A 90 -12.20 0.37 4.14
N VAL A 91 -12.79 0.28 5.34
CA VAL A 91 -14.05 -0.44 5.56
C VAL A 91 -15.19 0.18 4.75
N ASP A 92 -15.35 1.50 4.79
CA ASP A 92 -16.37 2.22 4.02
C ASP A 92 -16.20 1.96 2.53
N SER A 93 -14.97 2.01 2.01
CA SER A 93 -14.70 1.70 0.60
C SER A 93 -15.06 0.26 0.24
N VAL A 94 -14.78 -0.72 1.12
CA VAL A 94 -15.11 -2.13 0.88
C VAL A 94 -16.63 -2.34 0.90
N VAL A 95 -17.34 -1.73 1.86
CA VAL A 95 -18.80 -1.84 1.96
C VAL A 95 -19.48 -1.19 0.76
N VAL A 96 -19.05 0.01 0.37
CA VAL A 96 -19.60 0.72 -0.80
C VAL A 96 -19.31 -0.04 -2.09
N ASN A 97 -18.08 -0.52 -2.27
CA ASN A 97 -17.72 -1.30 -3.46
C ASN A 97 -18.52 -2.61 -3.51
N TYR A 98 -18.63 -3.34 -2.39
CA TYR A 98 -19.41 -4.58 -2.33
C TYR A 98 -20.90 -4.34 -2.60
N THR A 99 -21.51 -3.32 -1.98
CA THR A 99 -22.93 -3.01 -2.20
C THR A 99 -23.19 -2.45 -3.60
N SER A 100 -22.24 -1.73 -4.20
CA SER A 100 -22.34 -1.26 -5.59
C SER A 100 -22.20 -2.42 -6.58
N ASP A 101 -21.31 -3.36 -6.32
CA ASP A 101 -21.13 -4.56 -7.14
C ASP A 101 -22.37 -5.47 -7.05
N MET A 102 -22.92 -5.68 -5.84
CA MET A 102 -24.19 -6.42 -5.66
C MET A 102 -25.42 -5.65 -6.16
N GLY A 103 -25.37 -4.33 -6.17
CA GLY A 103 -26.42 -3.46 -6.72
C GLY A 103 -26.46 -3.44 -8.25
N SER A 104 -25.47 -4.02 -8.93
CA SER A 104 -25.36 -4.00 -10.39
C SER A 104 -25.83 -5.30 -11.05
N GLY A 105 -27.15 -5.45 -11.16
CA GLY A 105 -27.77 -6.06 -12.34
C GLY A 105 -28.16 -7.55 -12.33
N SER A 106 -27.65 -8.41 -11.43
CA SER A 106 -28.04 -9.84 -11.39
C SER A 106 -29.07 -10.19 -10.32
N ASP A 107 -29.10 -9.47 -9.19
CA ASP A 107 -29.95 -9.83 -8.05
C ASP A 107 -31.40 -9.33 -8.19
N LEU A 108 -31.64 -8.33 -9.03
CA LEU A 108 -32.99 -7.93 -9.44
C LEU A 108 -33.70 -9.03 -10.23
N GLN A 109 -32.96 -9.77 -11.07
CA GLN A 109 -33.52 -10.87 -11.85
C GLN A 109 -33.85 -12.07 -10.97
N ALA A 110 -33.06 -12.33 -9.92
CA ALA A 110 -33.40 -13.32 -8.91
C ALA A 110 -34.66 -12.89 -8.12
N LEU A 111 -34.74 -11.63 -7.69
CA LEU A 111 -35.93 -11.08 -7.01
C LEU A 111 -37.20 -11.12 -7.88
N GLU A 112 -37.10 -10.77 -9.16
CA GLU A 112 -38.21 -10.86 -10.12
C GLU A 112 -38.59 -12.32 -10.41
N ALA A 113 -37.62 -13.24 -10.47
CA ALA A 113 -37.88 -14.68 -10.58
C ALA A 113 -38.62 -15.21 -9.35
N TYR A 114 -38.19 -14.83 -8.13
CA TYR A 114 -38.89 -15.20 -6.89
C TYR A 114 -40.29 -14.58 -6.82
N GLU A 115 -40.46 -13.33 -7.24
CA GLU A 115 -41.78 -12.69 -7.32
C GLU A 115 -42.69 -13.44 -8.31
N SER A 116 -42.19 -13.80 -9.49
CA SER A 116 -42.95 -14.52 -10.51
C SER A 116 -43.41 -15.91 -10.04
N ILE A 117 -42.53 -16.66 -9.36
CA ILE A 117 -42.84 -17.99 -8.79
C ILE A 117 -43.86 -17.85 -7.65
N SER A 118 -43.73 -16.81 -6.82
CA SER A 118 -44.68 -16.54 -5.74
C SER A 118 -46.08 -16.23 -6.26
N ARG A 119 -46.20 -15.44 -7.34
CA ARG A 119 -47.49 -15.16 -8.00
C ARG A 119 -48.11 -16.41 -8.61
N GLN A 120 -47.29 -17.30 -9.16
CA GLN A 120 -47.77 -18.55 -9.77
C GLN A 120 -48.23 -19.58 -8.73
N THR A 121 -47.65 -19.58 -7.53
CA THR A 121 -48.02 -20.51 -6.45
C THR A 121 -49.20 -19.98 -5.61
N SER A 122 -49.46 -18.68 -5.66
CA SER A 122 -50.56 -18.01 -4.94
C SER A 122 -51.93 -18.11 -5.65
N ASN A 123 -52.02 -18.71 -6.83
CA ASN A 123 -53.25 -18.95 -7.60
C ASN A 123 -53.40 -20.43 -7.91
#